data_AF-A0A1J7CZQ4-F1
#
_entry.id   AF-A0A1J7CZQ4-F1
#
_cell.length_a   1.000
_cell.length_b   1.000
_cell.length_c   1.000
_cell.angle_alpha   90.00
_cell.angle_beta   90.00
_cell.angle_gamma   90.00
#
_symmetry.space_group_name_H-M   'P 1'
#
loop_
_entity.id
_entity.type
_entity.pdbx_description
1 polymer ?
#
loop_
_entity_poly.entity_id
_entity_poly.type
_entity_poly.pdbx_seq_one_letter_code
_entity_poly.pdbx_strand_id
1 'polypeptide(L)'
;MNPELRNRLIKATVGGAIALATVLIQWHEGVRYTPYRDSGGVLSVCYGHTGSDIVPDKRYTAAECQDLLDSDLQAAMAVVDANVTVPLMESQKAALASFVYNVGSGAFERSTLLKKLNAGDRAGACNEIRRWKYVDGKVSRGLVSRRAVERELCLKSL
;
A
#
# COMPACT_ATOMS: atom_id res chain seq x y z
N MET A 1 1.87 7.12 -14.56
CA MET A 1 2.39 7.61 -13.26
C MET A 1 3.05 8.96 -13.45
N ASN A 2 2.97 9.85 -12.45
CA ASN A 2 3.68 11.14 -12.40
C ASN A 2 5.21 10.93 -12.57
N PRO A 3 5.93 11.74 -13.37
CA PRO A 3 7.38 11.63 -13.57
C PRO A 3 8.21 11.67 -12.28
N GLU A 4 7.82 12.48 -11.29
CA GLU A 4 8.49 12.58 -10.01
C GLU A 4 8.42 11.25 -9.24
N LEU A 5 7.22 10.69 -9.13
CA LEU A 5 7.01 9.39 -8.49
C LEU A 5 7.79 8.29 -9.21
N ARG A 6 7.80 8.31 -10.55
CA ARG A 6 8.58 7.36 -11.36
C ARG A 6 10.06 7.44 -11.00
N ASN A 7 10.62 8.64 -10.90
CA ASN A 7 12.03 8.83 -10.55
C ASN A 7 12.35 8.34 -9.13
N ARG A 8 11.45 8.56 -8.17
CA ARG A 8 11.60 8.03 -6.80
C ARG A 8 11.61 6.51 -6.78
N LEU A 9 10.70 5.86 -7.52
CA LEU A 9 10.65 4.40 -7.63
C LEU A 9 11.90 3.82 -8.31
N ILE A 10 12.40 4.45 -9.37
CA ILE A 10 13.64 4.02 -10.03
C ILE A 10 14.80 3.98 -9.02
N LYS A 11 14.96 5.04 -8.22
CA LYS A 11 15.99 5.08 -7.17
C LYS A 11 15.79 4.03 -6.08
N ALA A 12 14.55 3.71 -5.74
CA ALA A 12 14.21 2.73 -4.72
C ALA A 12 14.39 1.26 -5.16
N THR A 13 14.51 0.99 -6.46
CA THR A 13 14.64 -0.39 -7.00
C THR A 13 15.77 -1.19 -6.33
N VAL A 14 16.88 -0.54 -5.96
CA VAL A 14 18.03 -1.20 -5.29
C VAL A 14 17.65 -1.80 -3.94
N GLY A 15 16.65 -1.24 -3.26
CA GLY A 15 16.14 -1.72 -1.97
C GLY A 15 15.00 -2.75 -2.10
N GLY A 16 14.69 -3.22 -3.30
CA GLY A 16 13.66 -4.24 -3.55
C GLY A 16 12.24 -3.78 -3.22
N ALA A 17 11.37 -4.75 -2.93
CA ALA A 17 9.93 -4.55 -2.76
C ALA A 17 9.60 -3.62 -1.58
N ILE A 18 10.34 -3.70 -0.48
CA ILE A 18 10.12 -2.86 0.70
C ILE A 18 10.33 -1.40 0.33
N ALA A 19 11.48 -1.05 -0.27
CA ALA A 19 11.79 0.33 -0.63
C ALA A 19 10.79 0.91 -1.66
N LEU A 20 10.37 0.09 -2.63
CA LEU A 20 9.33 0.48 -3.60
C LEU A 20 7.99 0.73 -2.91
N ALA A 21 7.57 -0.13 -2.00
CA ALA A 21 6.31 0.01 -1.25
C ALA A 21 6.34 1.22 -0.32
N THR A 22 7.45 1.49 0.37
CA THR A 22 7.66 2.69 1.18
C THR A 22 7.43 3.95 0.35
N VAL A 23 8.01 4.04 -0.85
CA VAL A 23 7.79 5.18 -1.75
C VAL A 23 6.32 5.35 -2.14
N LEU A 24 5.62 4.24 -2.44
CA LEU A 24 4.18 4.28 -2.77
C LEU A 24 3.34 4.76 -1.58
N ILE A 25 3.56 4.22 -0.38
CA ILE A 25 2.79 4.55 0.81
C ILE A 25 3.01 6.02 1.17
N GLN A 26 4.26 6.48 1.25
CA GLN A 26 4.56 7.88 1.55
C GLN A 26 3.95 8.84 0.53
N TRP A 27 3.93 8.47 -0.76
CA TRP A 27 3.32 9.26 -1.81
C TRP A 27 1.79 9.36 -1.70
N HIS A 28 1.13 8.28 -1.27
CA HIS A 28 -0.33 8.20 -1.25
C HIS A 28 -0.97 8.64 0.06
N GLU A 29 -0.39 8.27 1.21
CA GLU A 29 -0.95 8.58 2.53
C GLU A 29 -0.62 10.00 2.98
N GLY A 30 0.57 10.50 2.61
CA GLY A 30 1.15 11.68 3.26
C GLY A 30 1.48 11.42 4.73
N VAL A 31 1.94 12.44 5.45
CA VAL A 31 2.37 12.29 6.86
C VAL A 31 1.66 13.29 7.77
N ARG A 32 1.20 12.83 8.94
CA ARG A 32 0.71 13.68 10.03
C ARG A 32 1.40 13.33 11.35
N TYR A 33 2.25 14.23 11.82
CA TYR A 33 3.06 14.01 13.02
C TYR A 33 2.29 14.07 14.35
N THR A 34 1.04 14.51 14.34
CA THR A 34 0.18 14.57 15.52
C THR A 34 -1.02 13.67 15.31
N PRO A 35 -1.42 12.85 16.30
CA PRO A 35 -2.61 12.02 16.21
C PRO A 35 -3.85 12.79 15.79
N TYR A 36 -4.67 12.19 14.94
CA TYR A 36 -5.90 12.75 14.42
C TYR A 36 -6.95 11.65 14.28
N ARG A 37 -8.24 12.03 14.19
CA ARG A 37 -9.29 11.08 13.79
C ARG A 37 -9.42 11.10 12.28
N ASP A 38 -9.33 9.92 11.66
CA ASP A 38 -9.57 9.76 10.24
C ASP A 38 -11.07 9.91 9.89
N SER A 39 -11.44 9.73 8.62
CA SER A 39 -12.83 9.83 8.18
C SER A 39 -13.74 8.74 8.77
N GLY A 40 -13.18 7.64 9.27
CA GLY A 40 -13.90 6.57 9.98
C GLY A 40 -13.96 6.79 11.50
N GLY A 41 -13.36 7.86 12.02
CA GLY A 41 -13.31 8.17 13.44
C GLY A 41 -12.22 7.42 14.21
N VAL A 42 -11.34 6.66 13.53
CA VAL A 42 -10.23 5.91 14.12
C VAL A 42 -9.08 6.86 14.43
N LEU A 43 -8.44 6.67 15.58
CA LEU A 43 -7.24 7.44 15.94
C LEU A 43 -6.06 6.98 15.09
N SER A 44 -5.47 7.91 14.35
CA SER A 44 -4.38 7.64 13.40
C SER A 44 -3.24 8.64 13.55
N VAL A 45 -2.03 8.26 13.15
CA VAL A 45 -0.84 9.13 13.12
C VAL A 45 0.11 8.74 11.98
N CYS A 46 1.11 9.57 11.71
CA CYS A 46 2.16 9.33 10.73
C CYS A 46 1.59 9.05 9.32
N TYR A 47 1.94 7.92 8.71
CA TYR A 47 1.49 7.52 7.38
C TYR A 47 0.17 6.74 7.40
N GLY A 48 -0.72 7.07 8.35
CA GLY A 48 -1.99 6.37 8.54
C GLY A 48 -1.92 5.20 9.52
N HIS A 49 -0.88 5.12 10.34
CA HIS A 49 -0.74 4.14 11.40
C HIS A 49 -1.92 4.23 12.38
N THR A 50 -2.46 3.07 12.76
CA THR A 50 -3.52 2.92 13.77
C THR A 50 -3.12 1.83 14.76
N GLY A 51 -3.31 2.07 16.05
CA GLY A 51 -2.94 1.10 17.07
C GLY A 51 -3.20 1.61 18.48
N SER A 52 -3.21 0.69 19.45
CA SER A 52 -3.33 1.04 20.87
C SER A 52 -2.06 1.69 21.44
N ASP A 53 -0.96 1.62 20.70
CA ASP A 53 0.34 2.21 20.99
C ASP A 53 0.43 3.70 20.60
N ILE A 54 -0.61 4.26 19.96
CA ILE A 54 -0.68 5.69 19.70
C ILE A 54 -0.83 6.45 21.03
N VAL A 55 0.11 7.35 21.30
CA VAL A 55 0.10 8.23 22.46
C VAL A 55 -0.71 9.50 22.11
N PRO A 56 -1.86 9.76 22.76
CA PRO A 56 -2.62 10.98 22.54
C PRO A 56 -1.77 12.23 22.80
N ASP A 57 -2.00 13.29 22.02
CA ASP A 57 -1.33 14.60 22.12
C ASP A 57 0.19 14.62 21.91
N LYS A 58 0.83 13.47 21.66
CA LYS A 58 2.24 13.39 21.28
C LYS A 58 2.45 13.95 19.87
N ARG A 59 3.51 14.73 19.68
CA ARG A 59 4.08 15.00 18.35
C ARG A 59 5.18 13.98 18.05
N TYR A 60 4.93 13.10 17.10
CA TYR A 60 5.88 12.11 16.61
C TYR A 60 6.96 12.77 15.75
N THR A 61 8.17 12.25 15.83
CA THR A 61 9.31 12.63 14.98
C THR A 61 9.25 11.93 13.62
N ALA A 62 10.06 12.39 12.67
CA ALA A 62 10.20 11.71 11.38
C ALA A 62 10.73 10.28 11.52
N ALA A 63 11.65 10.03 12.46
CA ALA A 63 12.17 8.71 12.73
C ALA A 63 11.08 7.78 13.28
N GLU A 64 10.33 8.23 14.29
CA GLU A 64 9.23 7.42 14.84
C GLU A 64 8.14 7.12 13.80
N CYS A 65 7.83 8.08 12.91
CA CYS A 65 6.90 7.83 11.81
C CYS A 65 7.43 6.85 10.78
N GLN A 66 8.76 6.81 10.57
CA GLN A 66 9.38 5.82 9.71
C GLN A 66 9.35 4.43 10.36
N ASP A 67 9.63 4.33 11.66
CA ASP A 67 9.58 3.05 12.40
C ASP A 67 8.16 2.44 12.37
N LEU A 68 7.14 3.28 12.57
CA LEU A 68 5.73 2.85 12.45
C LEU A 68 5.40 2.40 11.02
N LEU A 69 5.85 3.15 10.01
CA LEU A 69 5.66 2.77 8.61
C LEU A 69 6.33 1.43 8.29
N ASP A 70 7.56 1.21 8.75
CA ASP A 70 8.30 -0.01 8.49
C ASP A 70 7.61 -1.22 9.14
N SER A 71 7.11 -1.07 10.37
CA SER A 71 6.31 -2.09 11.06
C SER A 71 5.01 -2.42 10.32
N ASP A 72 4.21 -1.39 9.98
CA ASP A 72 2.94 -1.58 9.29
C ASP A 72 3.13 -2.17 7.88
N LEU A 73 4.17 -1.74 7.17
CA LEU A 73 4.54 -2.29 5.87
C LEU A 73 5.00 -3.74 5.99
N GLN A 74 5.76 -4.10 7.02
CA GLN A 74 6.15 -5.48 7.26
C GLN A 74 4.93 -6.38 7.48
N ALA A 75 3.92 -5.90 8.21
CA ALA A 75 2.66 -6.61 8.37
C ALA A 75 1.93 -6.79 7.03
N ALA A 76 1.86 -5.75 6.19
CA ALA A 76 1.26 -5.84 4.86
C ALA A 76 2.02 -6.82 3.94
N MET A 77 3.36 -6.83 4.00
CA MET A 77 4.21 -7.76 3.26
C MET A 77 3.98 -9.21 3.71
N ALA A 78 3.87 -9.46 5.02
CA ALA A 78 3.58 -10.79 5.55
C ALA A 78 2.22 -11.32 5.08
N VAL A 79 1.20 -10.46 4.97
CA VAL A 79 -0.09 -10.85 4.40
C VAL A 79 0.04 -11.26 2.93
N VAL A 80 0.83 -10.53 2.13
CA VAL A 80 1.09 -10.90 0.73
C VAL A 80 1.81 -12.26 0.68
N ASP A 81 2.87 -12.44 1.46
CA ASP A 81 3.68 -13.66 1.48
C ASP A 81 2.89 -14.89 1.94
N ALA A 82 2.00 -14.74 2.91
CA ALA A 82 1.18 -15.84 3.42
C ALA A 82 0.11 -16.32 2.43
N ASN A 83 -0.33 -15.46 1.52
CA ASN A 83 -1.50 -15.71 0.68
C ASN A 83 -1.19 -15.92 -0.79
N VAL A 84 -0.07 -15.38 -1.30
CA VAL A 84 0.32 -15.53 -2.70
C VAL A 84 1.13 -16.81 -2.87
N THR A 85 0.65 -17.71 -3.73
CA THR A 85 1.24 -19.04 -3.93
C THR A 85 2.09 -19.15 -5.21
N VAL A 86 2.29 -18.03 -5.92
CA VAL A 86 3.09 -17.96 -7.14
C VAL A 86 4.27 -17.01 -6.95
N PRO A 87 5.40 -17.21 -7.65
CA PRO A 87 6.52 -16.27 -7.58
C PRO A 87 6.12 -14.85 -7.98
N LEU A 88 6.58 -13.87 -7.22
CA LEU A 88 6.37 -12.45 -7.47
C LEU A 88 7.68 -11.76 -7.82
N MET A 89 7.59 -10.80 -8.73
CA MET A 89 8.64 -9.80 -8.92
C MET A 89 8.59 -8.77 -7.79
N GLU A 90 9.71 -8.11 -7.48
CA GLU A 90 9.79 -7.09 -6.42
C GLU A 90 8.75 -5.97 -6.63
N SER A 91 8.57 -5.53 -7.88
CA SER A 91 7.55 -4.54 -8.28
C SER A 91 6.12 -5.00 -7.98
N GLN A 92 5.82 -6.27 -8.26
CA GLN A 92 4.51 -6.87 -7.97
C GLN A 92 4.28 -6.95 -6.47
N LYS A 93 5.26 -7.47 -5.73
CA LYS A 93 5.17 -7.58 -4.28
C LYS A 93 4.97 -6.21 -3.63
N ALA A 94 5.72 -5.20 -4.06
CA ALA A 94 5.57 -3.82 -3.60
C ALA A 94 4.18 -3.23 -3.87
N ALA A 95 3.65 -3.43 -5.08
CA ALA A 95 2.33 -2.95 -5.45
C ALA A 95 1.22 -3.64 -4.61
N LEU A 96 1.34 -4.95 -4.38
CA LEU A 96 0.39 -5.70 -3.56
C LEU A 96 0.49 -5.31 -2.09
N ALA A 97 1.69 -5.08 -1.55
CA ALA A 97 1.86 -4.61 -0.17
C ALA A 97 1.26 -3.22 0.02
N SER A 98 1.49 -2.28 -0.90
CA SER A 98 0.86 -0.95 -0.87
C SER A 98 -0.67 -1.02 -1.00
N PHE A 99 -1.18 -1.98 -1.78
CA PHE A 99 -2.59 -2.26 -1.91
C PHE A 99 -3.18 -2.79 -0.58
N VAL A 100 -2.55 -3.82 0.02
CA VAL A 100 -2.94 -4.40 1.32
C VAL A 100 -2.90 -3.36 2.42
N TYR A 101 -1.87 -2.52 2.47
CA TYR A 101 -1.76 -1.42 3.43
C TYR A 101 -3.02 -0.54 3.44
N ASN A 102 -3.62 -0.32 2.26
CA ASN A 102 -4.79 0.54 2.14
C ASN A 102 -6.13 -0.16 2.32
N VAL A 103 -6.28 -1.39 1.83
CA VAL A 103 -7.58 -2.10 1.84
C VAL A 103 -7.73 -3.04 3.03
N GLY A 104 -6.63 -3.36 3.72
CA GLY A 104 -6.56 -4.34 4.79
C GLY A 104 -6.45 -5.79 4.28
N SER A 105 -5.96 -6.68 5.16
CA SER A 105 -5.72 -8.09 4.86
C SER A 105 -6.99 -8.83 4.43
N GLY A 106 -8.07 -8.72 5.20
CA GLY A 106 -9.30 -9.46 4.92
C GLY A 106 -9.94 -9.12 3.56
N ALA A 107 -9.77 -7.88 3.09
CA ALA A 107 -10.23 -7.47 1.76
C ALA A 107 -9.37 -8.11 0.65
N PHE A 108 -8.05 -8.14 0.85
CA PHE A 108 -7.10 -8.77 -0.07
C PHE A 108 -7.30 -10.28 -0.17
N GLU A 109 -7.40 -10.98 0.97
CA GLU A 109 -7.56 -12.44 1.06
C GLU A 109 -8.80 -12.95 0.31
N ARG A 110 -9.90 -12.19 0.35
CA ARG A 110 -11.15 -12.57 -0.35
C ARG A 110 -11.25 -12.05 -1.78
N SER A 111 -10.23 -11.34 -2.26
CA SER A 111 -10.29 -10.62 -3.52
C SER A 111 -10.24 -11.53 -4.75
N THR A 112 -10.95 -11.14 -5.81
CA THR A 112 -10.76 -11.73 -7.16
C THR A 112 -9.34 -11.52 -7.67
N LEU A 113 -8.67 -10.45 -7.23
CA LEU A 113 -7.27 -10.18 -7.53
C LEU A 113 -6.39 -11.35 -7.11
N LEU A 114 -6.46 -11.76 -5.83
CA LEU A 114 -5.64 -12.83 -5.28
C LEU A 114 -5.95 -14.17 -5.97
N LYS A 115 -7.25 -14.46 -6.19
CA LYS A 115 -7.67 -15.67 -6.91
C LYS A 115 -7.05 -15.77 -8.30
N LYS A 116 -7.08 -14.67 -9.08
CA LYS A 116 -6.46 -14.63 -10.41
C LYS A 116 -4.95 -14.80 -10.35
N LEU A 117 -4.30 -14.12 -9.39
CA LEU A 117 -2.86 -14.18 -9.22
C LEU A 117 -2.38 -15.60 -8.94
N ASN A 118 -3.02 -16.28 -7.98
CA ASN A 118 -2.67 -17.66 -7.62
C ASN A 118 -3.03 -18.68 -8.72
N ALA A 119 -3.96 -18.34 -9.61
CA ALA A 119 -4.22 -19.10 -10.84
C ALA A 119 -3.21 -18.81 -11.97
N GLY A 120 -2.20 -17.98 -11.73
CA GLY A 120 -1.17 -17.60 -12.71
C GLY A 120 -1.55 -16.45 -13.63
N ASP A 121 -2.78 -15.92 -13.55
CA ASP A 121 -3.24 -14.76 -14.32
C ASP A 121 -2.74 -13.45 -13.70
N ARG A 122 -1.43 -13.20 -13.85
CA ARG A 122 -0.76 -12.00 -13.30
C ARG A 122 -1.34 -10.70 -13.86
N ALA A 123 -1.52 -10.63 -15.18
CA ALA A 123 -2.03 -9.42 -15.83
C ALA A 123 -3.48 -9.14 -15.41
N GLY A 124 -4.33 -10.17 -15.38
CA GLY A 124 -5.69 -10.05 -14.90
C GLY A 124 -5.77 -9.67 -13.43
N ALA A 125 -4.91 -10.22 -12.57
CA ALA A 125 -4.81 -9.82 -11.16
C ALA A 125 -4.47 -8.34 -11.00
N CYS A 126 -3.41 -7.85 -11.65
CA CYS A 126 -3.05 -6.42 -11.59
C CYS A 126 -4.17 -5.51 -12.15
N ASN A 127 -4.96 -5.99 -13.11
CA ASN A 127 -6.12 -5.25 -13.62
C ASN A 127 -7.27 -5.15 -12.59
N GLU A 128 -7.44 -6.13 -11.70
CA GLU A 128 -8.47 -6.09 -10.65
C GLU A 128 -8.23 -4.96 -9.63
N ILE A 129 -6.98 -4.48 -9.45
CA ILE A 129 -6.64 -3.35 -8.56
C ILE A 129 -7.56 -2.15 -8.83
N ARG A 130 -7.88 -1.86 -10.10
CA ARG A 130 -8.69 -0.71 -10.52
C ARG A 130 -10.13 -0.73 -10.00
N ARG A 131 -10.64 -1.89 -9.56
CA ARG A 131 -12.01 -2.03 -9.05
C ARG A 131 -12.15 -1.45 -7.63
N TRP A 132 -11.04 -1.33 -6.90
CA TRP A 132 -10.99 -0.83 -5.52
C TRP A 132 -10.90 0.69 -5.46
N LYS A 133 -11.93 1.35 -5.97
CA LYS A 133 -12.02 2.81 -6.14
C LYS A 133 -13.21 3.47 -5.44
N TYR A 134 -13.99 2.70 -4.68
CA TYR A 134 -15.23 3.17 -4.07
C TYR A 134 -15.05 3.40 -2.58
N VAL A 135 -15.64 4.50 -2.08
CA VAL A 135 -15.84 4.80 -0.66
C VAL A 135 -17.32 5.12 -0.50
N ASP A 136 -18.02 4.41 0.39
CA ASP A 136 -19.47 4.55 0.60
C ASP A 136 -20.29 4.52 -0.70
N GLY A 137 -19.96 3.58 -1.59
CA GLY A 137 -20.62 3.40 -2.89
C GLY A 137 -20.29 4.46 -3.95
N LYS A 138 -19.47 5.47 -3.63
CA LYS A 138 -19.08 6.55 -4.56
C LYS A 138 -17.64 6.41 -5.01
N VAL A 139 -17.36 6.74 -6.27
CA VAL A 139 -15.99 6.69 -6.81
C VAL A 139 -15.14 7.80 -6.19
N SER A 140 -14.03 7.43 -5.58
CA SER A 140 -13.01 8.35 -5.05
C SER A 140 -11.94 8.62 -6.11
N ARG A 141 -11.74 9.90 -6.46
CA ARG A 141 -10.67 10.31 -7.39
C ARG A 141 -9.28 9.95 -6.87
N GLY A 142 -9.07 10.07 -5.56
CA GLY A 142 -7.81 9.70 -4.90
C GLY A 142 -7.51 8.21 -5.06
N LEU A 143 -8.50 7.34 -4.82
CA LEU A 143 -8.34 5.91 -5.04
C LEU A 143 -8.13 5.57 -6.52
N VAL A 144 -8.85 6.21 -7.44
CA VAL A 144 -8.60 5.99 -8.89
C VAL A 144 -7.14 6.29 -9.25
N SER A 145 -6.58 7.39 -8.75
CA SER A 145 -5.16 7.74 -8.96
C SER A 145 -4.22 6.71 -8.34
N ARG A 146 -4.44 6.33 -7.07
CA ARG A 146 -3.67 5.31 -6.36
C ARG A 146 -3.66 3.97 -7.09
N ARG A 147 -4.84 3.45 -7.44
CA ARG A 147 -4.97 2.18 -8.16
C ARG A 147 -4.33 2.19 -9.54
N ALA A 148 -4.27 3.35 -10.20
CA ALA A 148 -3.56 3.47 -11.47
C ALA A 148 -2.05 3.30 -11.31
N VAL A 149 -1.47 3.89 -10.26
CA VAL A 149 -0.04 3.77 -9.93
C VAL A 149 0.31 2.34 -9.50
N GLU A 150 -0.42 1.78 -8.54
CA GLU A 150 -0.19 0.41 -8.06
C GLU A 150 -0.31 -0.60 -9.20
N ARG A 151 -1.32 -0.46 -10.07
CA ARG A 151 -1.43 -1.31 -11.27
C ARG A 151 -0.25 -1.14 -12.22
N GLU A 152 0.18 0.09 -12.48
CA GLU A 152 1.35 0.33 -13.34
C GLU A 152 2.60 -0.35 -12.78
N LEU A 153 2.81 -0.31 -11.46
CA LEU A 153 3.92 -1.01 -10.82
C LEU A 153 3.75 -2.54 -10.84
N CYS A 154 2.55 -3.05 -10.57
CA CYS A 154 2.23 -4.47 -10.61
C CYS A 154 2.46 -5.10 -12.00
N LEU A 155 2.21 -4.35 -13.06
CA LEU A 155 2.44 -4.81 -14.44
C LEU A 155 3.90 -4.66 -14.90
N LYS A 156 4.74 -3.93 -14.16
CA LYS A 156 6.15 -3.78 -14.50
C LYS A 156 6.91 -5.05 -14.15
N SER A 157 7.71 -5.52 -15.10
CA SER A 157 8.88 -6.33 -14.80
C SER A 157 10.02 -5.37 -14.50
N LEU A 158 10.45 -5.30 -13.24
CA LEU A 158 11.72 -4.68 -12.88
C LEU A 158 12.75 -5.78 -12.68
#